data_AF-A0A7X6UA30-F1
#
_entry.id   AF-A0A7X6UA30-F1
#
_cell.length_a   1.000
_cell.length_b   1.000
_cell.length_c   1.000
_cell.angle_alpha   90.00
_cell.angle_beta   90.00
_cell.angle_gamma   90.00
#
_symmetry.space_group_name_H-M   'P 1'
#
loop_
_entity.id
_entity.type
_entity.pdbx_description
1 polymer ?
#
loop_
_entity_poly.entity_id
_entity_poly.type
_entity_poly.pdbx_seq_one_letter_code
_entity_poly.pdbx_strand_id
1 'polypeptide(L)'
;MNRTLKTALATASVALVALGLTACSGGGSSSPVGSWGTDAPGETSLEFAEDGSYSGSDGCNRVMGSWEADGDVFSVGPMATTMMACEGVDVWMVDPA
;
A
#
# COMPACT_ATOMS: atom_id res chain seq x y z
N MET A 1 51.39 -11.69 -19.64
CA MET A 1 50.22 -11.12 -18.91
C MET A 1 48.96 -11.85 -19.39
N ASN A 2 47.79 -11.77 -18.73
CA ASN A 2 46.45 -12.01 -19.37
C ASN A 2 45.65 -13.29 -19.03
N ARG A 3 46.06 -14.22 -18.15
CA ARG A 3 45.19 -15.34 -17.73
C ARG A 3 44.67 -15.18 -16.30
N THR A 4 45.57 -14.94 -15.35
CA THR A 4 45.26 -14.65 -13.93
C THR A 4 44.48 -13.34 -13.74
N LEU A 5 44.73 -12.35 -14.60
CA LEU A 5 44.02 -11.06 -14.57
C LEU A 5 42.57 -11.17 -15.09
N LYS A 6 42.31 -12.10 -16.01
CA LYS A 6 40.98 -12.32 -16.59
C LYS A 6 40.06 -13.11 -15.66
N THR A 7 40.60 -14.08 -14.91
CA THR A 7 39.84 -14.82 -13.89
C THR A 7 39.48 -13.94 -12.70
N ALA A 8 40.38 -13.06 -12.26
CA ALA A 8 40.10 -12.11 -11.17
C ALA A 8 39.00 -11.10 -11.53
N LEU A 9 38.96 -10.62 -12.79
CA LEU A 9 37.89 -9.75 -13.26
C LEU A 9 36.54 -10.48 -13.32
N ALA A 10 36.51 -11.72 -13.82
CA ALA A 10 35.27 -12.48 -13.95
C ALA A 10 34.63 -12.81 -12.59
N THR A 11 35.43 -13.12 -11.56
CA THR A 11 34.91 -13.39 -10.20
C THR A 11 34.44 -12.12 -9.48
N ALA A 12 35.09 -10.97 -9.74
CA ALA A 12 34.67 -9.69 -9.16
C ALA A 12 33.31 -9.22 -9.71
N SER A 13 33.04 -9.47 -10.99
CA SER A 13 31.75 -9.13 -11.62
C SER A 13 30.59 -9.95 -11.06
N VAL A 14 30.78 -11.25 -10.78
CA VAL A 14 29.73 -12.12 -10.24
C VAL A 14 29.37 -11.76 -8.79
N ALA A 15 30.36 -11.38 -7.97
CA ALA A 15 30.12 -10.95 -6.59
C ALA A 15 29.33 -9.63 -6.51
N LEU A 16 29.60 -8.68 -7.41
CA LEU A 16 28.87 -7.40 -7.48
C LEU A 16 27.41 -7.55 -7.92
N VAL A 17 27.12 -8.49 -8.83
CA VAL A 17 25.75 -8.80 -9.25
C VAL A 17 24.94 -9.46 -8.13
N ALA A 18 25.57 -10.33 -7.33
CA ALA A 18 24.90 -11.00 -6.21
C ALA A 18 24.53 -10.05 -5.05
N LEU A 19 25.32 -8.99 -4.80
CA LEU A 19 25.04 -7.97 -3.78
C LEU A 19 23.97 -6.96 -4.20
N GLY A 20 23.69 -6.81 -5.50
CA GLY A 20 22.70 -5.85 -6.01
C GLY A 20 21.24 -6.32 -5.92
N LEU A 21 21.00 -7.63 -5.74
CA LEU A 21 19.66 -8.22 -5.78
C LEU A 21 18.93 -8.25 -4.43
N THR A 22 19.58 -7.88 -3.32
CA THR A 22 19.00 -7.94 -1.96
C THR A 22 18.19 -6.69 -1.59
N ALA A 23 18.06 -5.71 -2.48
CA ALA A 23 17.39 -4.45 -2.19
C ALA A 23 15.85 -4.56 -2.02
N CYS A 24 15.24 -5.68 -2.41
CA CYS A 24 13.78 -5.86 -2.33
C CYS A 24 13.31 -6.75 -1.16
N SER A 25 14.21 -7.26 -0.32
CA SER A 25 13.83 -7.95 0.93
C SER A 25 13.50 -6.93 2.03
N GLY A 26 12.54 -6.04 1.74
CA GLY A 26 11.99 -5.11 2.72
C GLY A 26 11.09 -5.85 3.69
N GLY A 27 11.66 -6.42 4.76
CA GLY A 27 10.93 -6.98 5.89
C GLY A 27 10.44 -5.92 6.88
N GLY A 28 10.05 -4.74 6.40
CA GLY A 28 9.47 -3.69 7.22
C GLY A 28 7.95 -3.77 7.13
N SER A 29 7.26 -3.90 8.27
CA SER A 29 5.81 -3.74 8.33
C SER A 29 5.46 -2.37 7.74
N SER A 30 4.78 -2.37 6.59
CA SER A 30 4.29 -1.15 5.97
C SER A 30 3.14 -0.62 6.82
N SER A 31 3.38 0.47 7.54
CA SER A 31 2.30 1.17 8.24
C SER A 31 1.23 1.61 7.23
N PRO A 32 -0.07 1.41 7.53
CA PRO A 32 -1.16 1.87 6.68
C PRO A 32 -1.38 3.38 6.78
N VAL A 33 -0.76 4.05 7.77
CA VAL A 33 -0.93 5.48 8.05
C VAL A 33 -0.61 6.33 6.82
N GLY A 34 -1.50 7.29 6.54
CA GLY A 34 -1.41 8.19 5.41
C GLY A 34 -2.65 8.15 4.52
N SER A 35 -2.56 8.85 3.40
CA SER A 35 -3.64 8.98 2.42
C SER A 35 -3.52 7.96 1.30
N TRP A 36 -4.66 7.39 0.93
CA TRP A 36 -4.84 6.39 -0.11
C TRP A 36 -5.92 6.87 -1.08
N GLY A 37 -5.63 6.82 -2.37
CA GLY A 37 -6.54 7.36 -3.39
C GLY A 37 -6.49 8.88 -3.49
N THR A 38 -7.55 9.47 -4.05
CA THR A 38 -7.61 10.92 -4.32
C THR A 38 -8.88 11.50 -3.72
N ASP A 39 -8.77 12.57 -2.92
CA ASP A 39 -9.92 13.30 -2.42
C ASP A 39 -10.47 14.25 -3.49
N ALA A 40 -11.25 13.71 -4.41
CA ALA A 40 -11.93 14.45 -5.46
C ALA A 40 -13.38 13.94 -5.65
N PRO A 41 -14.30 14.76 -6.18
CA PRO A 41 -15.69 14.34 -6.39
C PRO A 41 -15.79 13.10 -7.29
N GLY A 42 -16.50 12.06 -6.83
CA GLY A 42 -16.63 10.80 -7.56
C GLY A 42 -15.46 9.82 -7.37
N GLU A 43 -14.38 10.23 -6.71
CA GLU A 43 -13.20 9.40 -6.46
C GLU A 43 -13.25 8.74 -5.07
N THR A 44 -12.64 7.56 -4.98
CA THR A 44 -12.45 6.85 -3.70
C THR A 44 -11.18 7.33 -3.01
N SER A 45 -11.29 7.58 -1.70
CA SER A 45 -10.16 7.96 -0.86
C SER A 45 -10.30 7.44 0.57
N LEU A 46 -9.17 7.15 1.21
CA LEU A 46 -9.07 6.82 2.63
C LEU A 46 -7.86 7.51 3.24
N GLU A 47 -7.98 7.94 4.49
CA GLU A 47 -6.88 8.41 5.32
C GLU A 47 -6.86 7.62 6.62
N PHE A 48 -5.74 6.96 6.89
CA PHE A 48 -5.48 6.28 8.15
C PHE A 48 -4.61 7.17 9.02
N ALA A 49 -5.11 7.53 10.21
CA ALA A 49 -4.40 8.34 11.18
C ALA A 49 -3.63 7.47 12.18
N GLU A 50 -2.58 8.03 12.78
CA GLU A 50 -1.75 7.35 13.79
C GLU A 50 -2.51 6.98 15.06
N ASP A 51 -3.65 7.63 15.32
CA ASP A 51 -4.50 7.38 16.49
C ASP A 51 -5.42 6.15 16.36
N GLY A 52 -5.29 5.40 15.26
CA GLY A 52 -6.13 4.24 14.99
C GLY A 52 -7.49 4.58 14.37
N SER A 53 -7.73 5.81 13.95
CA SER A 53 -8.93 6.19 13.19
C SER A 53 -8.67 6.17 11.69
N TYR A 54 -9.74 6.01 10.91
CA TYR A 54 -9.72 6.29 9.48
C TYR A 54 -10.98 7.01 9.03
N SER A 55 -10.86 7.77 7.94
CA SER A 55 -11.99 8.42 7.27
C SER A 55 -11.76 8.50 5.77
N GLY A 56 -12.82 8.72 5.00
CA GLY A 56 -12.70 8.80 3.55
C GLY A 56 -14.00 8.94 2.78
N SER A 57 -13.93 8.59 1.50
CA SER A 57 -15.01 8.62 0.52
C SER A 57 -15.00 7.32 -0.28
N ASP A 58 -16.17 6.73 -0.52
CA ASP A 58 -16.32 5.65 -1.51
C ASP A 58 -16.59 6.18 -2.94
N GLY A 59 -16.50 7.49 -3.14
CA GLY A 59 -16.89 8.20 -4.37
C GLY A 59 -18.22 8.94 -4.23
N CYS A 60 -19.09 8.51 -3.32
CA CYS A 60 -20.38 9.15 -3.02
C CYS A 60 -20.56 9.39 -1.52
N ASN A 61 -20.45 8.33 -0.74
CA ASN A 61 -20.65 8.30 0.70
C ASN A 61 -19.37 8.57 1.47
N ARG A 62 -19.52 9.20 2.63
CA ARG A 62 -18.44 9.30 3.60
C ARG A 62 -18.34 8.00 4.37
N VAL A 63 -17.12 7.50 4.53
CA VAL A 63 -16.80 6.31 5.33
C VAL A 63 -15.89 6.71 6.49
N MET A 64 -16.07 6.08 7.64
CA MET A 64 -15.17 6.26 8.78
C MET A 64 -15.23 5.07 9.74
N GLY A 65 -14.18 4.90 10.53
CA GLY A 65 -14.11 3.88 11.56
C GLY A 65 -12.77 3.88 12.27
N SER A 66 -12.44 2.74 12.88
CA SER A 66 -11.15 2.51 13.52
C SER A 66 -10.40 1.35 12.86
N TRP A 67 -9.09 1.34 13.00
CA TRP A 67 -8.20 0.30 12.52
C TRP A 67 -7.16 -0.04 13.59
N GLU A 68 -6.68 -1.27 13.55
CA GLU A 68 -5.63 -1.78 14.42
C GLU A 68 -4.68 -2.66 13.58
N ALA A 69 -3.40 -2.71 13.98
CA ALA A 69 -2.43 -3.60 13.38
C ALA A 69 -1.69 -4.42 14.46
N ASP A 70 -1.60 -5.74 14.25
CA ASP A 70 -0.85 -6.67 15.07
C ASP A 70 0.09 -7.49 14.17
N GLY A 71 1.39 -7.15 14.21
CA GLY A 71 2.38 -7.73 13.31
C GLY A 71 2.03 -7.49 11.83
N ASP A 72 1.72 -8.57 11.11
CA ASP A 72 1.35 -8.54 9.69
C ASP A 72 -0.18 -8.55 9.48
N VAL A 73 -0.96 -8.52 10.56
CA VAL A 73 -2.43 -8.51 10.51
C VAL A 73 -2.93 -7.09 10.65
N PHE A 74 -3.62 -6.62 9.62
CA PHE A 74 -4.35 -5.35 9.62
C PHE A 74 -5.85 -5.63 9.76
N SER A 75 -6.49 -5.00 10.74
CA SER A 75 -7.93 -5.17 11.00
C SER A 75 -8.65 -3.83 11.01
N VAL A 76 -9.83 -3.81 10.41
CA VAL A 76 -10.72 -2.64 10.39
C VAL A 76 -11.92 -2.96 11.26
N GLY A 77 -12.22 -2.08 12.22
CA GLY A 77 -13.39 -2.19 13.09
C GLY A 77 -14.70 -1.90 12.34
N PRO A 78 -15.84 -1.86 13.07
CA PRO A 78 -17.11 -1.48 12.50
C PRO A 78 -17.03 -0.14 11.75
N MET A 79 -17.51 -0.13 10.52
CA MET A 79 -17.53 1.06 9.66
C MET A 79 -18.86 1.79 9.79
N ALA A 80 -18.81 3.12 9.88
CA ALA A 80 -19.95 3.99 9.66
C ALA A 80 -19.91 4.57 8.24
N THR A 81 -21.08 4.71 7.61
CA THR A 81 -21.20 5.33 6.28
C THR A 81 -22.48 6.15 6.17
N THR A 82 -22.51 7.08 5.22
CA THR A 82 -23.73 7.78 4.80
C THR A 82 -24.56 6.94 3.82
N MET A 83 -25.77 7.40 3.49
CA MET A 83 -26.66 6.76 2.50
C MET A 83 -27.11 7.76 1.43
N MET A 84 -26.15 8.50 0.86
CA MET A 84 -26.38 9.41 -0.26
C MET A 84 -26.62 8.63 -1.55
N ALA A 85 -27.48 9.18 -2.40
CA ALA A 85 -27.67 8.71 -3.77
C ALA A 85 -26.90 9.64 -4.72
N CYS A 86 -25.92 9.10 -5.43
CA CYS A 86 -25.13 9.84 -6.41
C CYS A 86 -25.29 9.19 -7.80
N GLU A 87 -25.41 10.03 -8.83
CA GLU A 87 -25.39 9.57 -10.22
C GLU A 87 -23.94 9.47 -10.72
N GLY A 88 -23.66 8.46 -11.55
CA GLY A 88 -22.37 8.36 -12.25
C GLY A 88 -21.18 7.94 -11.39
N VAL A 89 -21.41 7.44 -10.17
CA VAL A 89 -20.38 6.82 -9.34
C VAL A 89 -20.28 5.32 -9.63
N ASP A 90 -19.06 4.79 -9.64
CA ASP A 90 -18.82 3.35 -9.76
C ASP A 90 -19.08 2.69 -8.40
N VAL A 91 -20.14 1.87 -8.30
CA VAL A 91 -20.60 1.25 -7.05
C VAL A 91 -19.84 -0.05 -6.74
N TRP A 92 -18.52 -0.02 -6.88
CA TRP A 92 -17.61 -1.16 -6.70
C TRP A 92 -17.74 -1.84 -5.32
N MET A 93 -18.22 -1.10 -4.31
CA MET A 93 -18.40 -1.60 -2.94
C MET A 93 -19.74 -2.33 -2.72
N VAL A 94 -20.73 -2.15 -3.60
CA VAL A 94 -22.05 -2.80 -3.51
C VAL A 94 -22.12 -4.06 -4.39
N ASP A 95 -21.29 -4.13 -5.44
CA ASP A 95 -21.21 -5.26 -6.35
C ASP A 95 -19.74 -5.60 -6.65
N PRO A 96 -19.11 -6.51 -5.87
CA PRO A 96 -17.77 -6.98 -6.18
C PRO A 96 -17.84 -7.91 -7.40
N ALA A 97 -17.59 -7.36 -8.59
CA ALA A 97 -17.38 -8.15 -9.79
C ALA A 97 -16.19 -9.12 -9.65
#